data_AF-A0A0I9YNS4-F1
#
_entry.id   AF-A0A0I9YNS4-F1
#
_cell.length_a   1.000
_cell.length_b   1.000
_cell.length_c   1.000
_cell.angle_alpha   90.00
_cell.angle_beta   90.00
_cell.angle_gamma   90.00
#
_symmetry.space_group_name_H-M   'P 1'
#
loop_
_entity.id
_entity.type
_entity.pdbx_description
1 polymer ?
#
loop_
_entity_poly.entity_id
_entity_poly.type
_entity_poly.pdbx_seq_one_letter_code
_entity_poly.pdbx_strand_id
1 'polypeptide(L)'
;MGATALVSAGTSGHVKTWCSTTTLGSTRRQRALAAGIAVVLFWPQSSIDPTVGLDPSWQAGLALARIHHIAWGPELVFTYGPLGFLQNSAYYSFAQTVLASIYQITVIAALFLGIATALRQRHAPMTSLIGAFVTTGIAVFLHLGHGFSLMGSYALELIYPELAVLAAFAWASVPLLQHEPKRSTVFTTCTALGAVAGLQLLVKLSSGLPIAAIALAVSVLLGWRAVGRHCATLVTFAASIPIWWLLAGQQPGDLPTWLKLSAAIVSGYVDAMATSPLPPHAVNGMLLSLAWIVALGVMFARGRPEIPRRFVVLVTIVTLFGAKAAFGRFEPWHFSILLGVIVVALAITPLTGTRRRRGYVVAALAITSVFSNQYAPVVVGTHIVAAAQAPMQVVDRLATLALPGRLGQRIEQAKADQRTLYAIPSRFIT
;
A
#
# COMPACT_ATOMS: atom_id res chain seq x y z
N MET A 1 31.86 -48.29 14.64
CA MET A 1 31.74 -46.88 15.05
C MET A 1 31.10 -46.10 13.91
N GLY A 2 30.06 -45.32 14.17
CA GLY A 2 29.46 -44.40 13.19
C GLY A 2 27.95 -44.50 13.06
N ALA A 3 27.21 -44.19 14.13
CA ALA A 3 25.77 -44.00 14.08
C ALA A 3 25.46 -42.58 13.59
N THR A 4 24.93 -42.44 12.38
CA THR A 4 24.24 -41.24 11.92
C THR A 4 22.84 -41.21 12.55
N ALA A 5 22.69 -40.45 13.63
CA ALA A 5 21.41 -40.17 14.24
C ALA A 5 20.58 -39.27 13.31
N LEU A 6 19.48 -39.83 12.80
CA LEU A 6 18.39 -39.09 12.16
C LEU A 6 17.79 -38.10 13.16
N VAL A 7 17.92 -36.81 12.89
CA VAL A 7 17.22 -35.74 13.60
C VAL A 7 15.71 -35.95 13.42
N SER A 8 14.99 -36.08 14.53
CA SER A 8 13.58 -36.48 14.54
C SER A 8 12.63 -35.37 14.07
N ALA A 9 11.54 -35.78 13.42
CA ALA A 9 10.43 -34.94 12.96
C ALA A 9 9.55 -34.34 14.09
N GLY A 10 9.99 -34.37 15.35
CA GLY A 10 9.21 -33.97 16.53
C GLY A 10 8.99 -32.47 16.70
N THR A 11 9.87 -31.62 16.15
CA THR A 11 9.82 -30.16 16.35
C THR A 11 8.64 -29.47 15.64
N SER A 12 8.24 -29.97 14.46
CA SER A 12 7.14 -29.36 13.70
C SER A 12 5.77 -29.53 14.36
N GLY A 13 5.59 -30.62 15.11
CA GLY A 13 4.38 -30.89 15.88
C GLY A 13 4.20 -29.86 16.98
N HIS A 14 5.21 -29.71 17.84
CA HIS A 14 5.19 -28.77 18.96
C HIS A 14 4.96 -27.31 18.54
N VAL A 15 5.58 -26.84 17.44
CA VAL A 15 5.39 -25.46 16.95
C VAL A 15 3.95 -25.22 16.49
N LYS A 16 3.34 -26.18 15.79
CA LYS A 16 1.93 -26.09 15.38
C LYS A 16 1.00 -26.06 16.58
N THR A 17 1.20 -26.96 17.54
CA THR A 17 0.36 -27.00 18.75
C THR A 17 0.48 -25.69 19.51
N TRP A 18 1.70 -25.18 19.71
CA TRP A 18 1.95 -23.92 20.40
C TRP A 18 1.31 -22.70 19.72
N CYS A 19 1.46 -22.56 18.40
CA CYS A 19 0.83 -21.46 17.64
C CYS A 19 -0.70 -21.48 17.69
N SER A 20 -1.29 -22.66 17.92
CA SER A 20 -2.73 -22.87 18.00
C SER A 20 -3.32 -22.67 19.40
N THR A 21 -2.55 -22.90 20.45
CA THR A 21 -3.01 -22.83 21.85
C THR A 21 -2.60 -21.57 22.60
N THR A 22 -1.58 -20.86 22.11
CA THR A 22 -1.06 -19.66 22.80
C THR A 22 -2.04 -18.47 22.74
N THR A 23 -2.15 -17.77 23.88
CA THR A 23 -2.89 -16.50 23.99
C THR A 23 -2.03 -15.28 23.61
N LEU A 24 -0.75 -15.49 23.28
CA LEU A 24 0.18 -14.44 22.89
C LEU A 24 -0.29 -13.76 21.60
N GLY A 25 -0.50 -12.44 21.66
CA GLY A 25 -1.12 -11.64 20.60
C GLY A 25 -2.57 -11.23 20.87
N SER A 26 -3.17 -11.70 21.96
CA SER A 26 -4.54 -11.35 22.36
C SER A 26 -4.65 -9.90 22.88
N THR A 27 -3.64 -9.44 23.61
CA THR A 27 -3.63 -8.11 24.21
C THR A 27 -3.32 -7.02 23.18
N ARG A 28 -3.79 -5.79 23.44
CA ARG A 28 -3.51 -4.64 22.55
C ARG A 28 -2.01 -4.32 22.46
N ARG A 29 -1.28 -4.46 23.58
CA ARG A 29 0.18 -4.21 23.65
C ARG A 29 0.96 -5.18 22.76
N GLN A 30 0.64 -6.47 22.77
CA GLN A 30 1.30 -7.46 21.91
C GLN A 30 1.03 -7.19 20.42
N ARG A 31 -0.18 -6.76 20.05
CA ARG A 31 -0.50 -6.37 18.67
C ARG A 31 0.26 -5.11 18.23
N ALA A 32 0.36 -4.10 19.11
CA ALA A 32 1.13 -2.90 18.85
C ALA A 32 2.63 -3.21 18.69
N LEU A 33 3.18 -4.08 19.55
CA LEU A 33 4.55 -4.55 19.42
C LEU A 33 4.78 -5.28 18.11
N ALA A 34 3.90 -6.22 17.74
CA ALA A 34 3.99 -6.94 16.47
C ALA A 34 3.87 -6.00 15.25
N ALA A 35 3.02 -4.97 15.32
CA ALA A 35 2.94 -3.94 14.29
C ALA A 35 4.23 -3.12 14.21
N GLY A 36 4.83 -2.76 15.36
CA GLY A 36 6.14 -2.10 15.40
C GLY A 36 7.25 -2.94 14.77
N ILE A 37 7.28 -4.25 15.06
CA ILE A 37 8.21 -5.19 14.43
C ILE A 37 7.98 -5.26 12.92
N ALA A 38 6.72 -5.38 12.48
CA ALA A 38 6.37 -5.38 11.06
C ALA A 38 6.80 -4.08 10.36
N VAL A 39 6.63 -2.92 10.99
CA VAL A 39 7.11 -1.64 10.47
C VAL A 39 8.63 -1.65 10.33
N VAL A 40 9.37 -2.05 11.37
CA VAL A 40 10.85 -2.09 11.30
C VAL A 40 11.36 -3.00 10.18
N LEU A 41 10.68 -4.13 9.94
CA LEU A 41 11.11 -5.10 8.95
C LEU A 41 10.60 -4.82 7.52
N PHE A 42 9.50 -4.09 7.38
CA PHE A 42 8.83 -3.87 6.09
C PHE A 42 8.72 -2.40 5.69
N TRP A 43 9.49 -1.52 6.31
CA TRP A 43 9.61 -0.11 5.93
C TRP A 43 10.99 0.18 5.30
N PRO A 44 11.35 -0.43 4.15
CA PRO A 44 12.57 -0.07 3.44
C PRO A 44 12.53 1.40 3.02
N GLN A 45 13.71 2.02 3.05
CA GLN A 45 13.97 3.41 2.69
C GLN A 45 15.12 3.42 1.67
N SER A 46 15.00 2.68 0.57
CA SER A 46 16.09 2.53 -0.40
C SER A 46 16.44 3.81 -1.20
N SER A 47 15.60 4.85 -1.12
CA SER A 47 15.77 6.14 -1.80
C SER A 47 15.64 7.28 -0.78
N ILE A 48 16.68 7.42 0.05
CA ILE A 48 16.72 8.49 1.06
C ILE A 48 17.38 9.76 0.49
N ASP A 49 18.28 9.57 -0.47
CA ASP A 49 18.88 10.66 -1.23
C ASP A 49 18.02 10.93 -2.46
N PRO A 50 17.62 12.19 -2.72
CA PRO A 50 16.78 12.54 -3.85
C PRO A 50 17.51 12.21 -5.16
N THR A 51 16.93 11.25 -5.88
CA THR A 51 17.49 10.79 -7.14
C THR A 51 17.27 11.79 -8.27
N VAL A 52 18.03 11.61 -9.33
CA VAL A 52 18.17 12.52 -10.46
C VAL A 52 17.58 11.92 -11.73
N GLY A 53 17.17 12.78 -12.65
CA GLY A 53 16.49 12.39 -13.89
C GLY A 53 15.03 12.80 -13.93
N LEU A 54 14.39 12.53 -15.08
CA LEU A 54 13.00 12.91 -15.34
C LEU A 54 12.03 12.19 -14.38
N ASP A 55 12.20 10.87 -14.21
CA ASP A 55 11.29 10.05 -13.41
C ASP A 55 11.32 10.36 -11.91
N PRO A 56 12.44 10.73 -11.28
CA PRO A 56 12.44 11.23 -9.89
C PRO A 56 11.97 12.67 -9.74
N SER A 57 12.03 13.49 -10.79
CA SER A 57 11.82 14.95 -10.70
C SER A 57 10.44 15.36 -10.18
N TRP A 58 9.38 14.58 -10.46
CA TRP A 58 8.04 14.88 -9.95
C TRP A 58 7.97 14.77 -8.42
N GLN A 59 8.78 13.89 -7.82
CA GLN A 59 8.85 13.74 -6.36
C GLN A 59 9.46 14.98 -5.73
N ALA A 60 10.54 15.49 -6.33
CA ALA A 60 11.14 16.76 -5.94
C ALA A 60 10.13 17.90 -6.10
N GLY A 61 9.40 17.95 -7.22
CA GLY A 61 8.33 18.93 -7.45
C GLY A 61 7.28 18.94 -6.33
N LEU A 62 6.80 17.76 -5.90
CA LEU A 62 5.84 17.65 -4.80
C LEU A 62 6.40 18.13 -3.46
N ALA A 63 7.65 17.78 -3.14
CA ALA A 63 8.28 18.18 -1.89
C ALA A 63 8.59 19.69 -1.86
N LEU A 64 9.13 20.22 -2.96
CA LEU A 64 9.50 21.62 -3.11
C LEU A 64 8.26 22.53 -3.17
N ALA A 65 7.19 22.09 -3.82
CA ALA A 65 5.95 22.86 -3.87
C ALA A 65 5.39 23.16 -2.46
N ARG A 66 5.54 22.21 -1.52
CA ARG A 66 5.14 22.43 -0.12
C ARG A 66 6.07 23.42 0.59
N ILE A 67 7.37 23.33 0.33
CA ILE A 67 8.39 24.20 0.93
C ILE A 67 8.24 25.65 0.44
N HIS A 68 7.91 25.84 -0.83
CA HIS A 68 7.77 27.15 -1.46
C HIS A 68 6.32 27.69 -1.47
N HIS A 69 5.40 27.05 -0.75
CA HIS A 69 4.01 27.47 -0.64
C HIS A 69 3.29 27.66 -2.00
N ILE A 70 3.63 26.82 -2.98
CA ILE A 70 3.01 26.84 -4.31
C ILE A 70 1.50 26.54 -4.17
N ALA A 71 0.67 27.21 -4.97
CA ALA A 71 -0.77 27.01 -5.01
C ALA A 71 -1.14 25.82 -5.92
N TRP A 72 -1.71 24.77 -5.33
CA TRP A 72 -2.21 23.61 -6.07
C TRP A 72 -3.45 23.99 -6.86
N GLY A 73 -3.43 23.71 -8.17
CA GLY A 73 -4.47 24.13 -9.11
C GLY A 73 -3.98 25.26 -10.01
N PRO A 74 -3.87 26.52 -9.53
CA PRO A 74 -3.43 27.63 -10.37
C PRO A 74 -1.96 27.54 -10.81
N GLU A 75 -1.05 27.14 -9.92
CA GLU A 75 0.39 27.15 -10.18
C GLU A 75 0.97 25.75 -10.39
N LEU A 76 0.42 24.73 -9.71
CA LEU A 76 0.82 23.34 -9.89
C LEU A 76 -0.37 22.46 -10.25
N VAL A 77 -0.27 21.80 -11.40
CA VAL A 77 -1.28 20.86 -11.89
C VAL A 77 -0.72 19.45 -11.90
N PHE A 78 -1.23 18.58 -11.04
CA PHE A 78 -0.81 17.19 -10.97
C PHE A 78 -1.88 16.30 -10.33
N THR A 79 -1.82 14.98 -10.56
CA THR A 79 -2.78 14.01 -9.98
C THR A 79 -2.58 13.76 -8.48
N TYR A 80 -1.46 14.22 -7.94
CA TYR A 80 -1.18 14.27 -6.52
C TYR A 80 -1.57 15.64 -5.97
N GLY A 81 -2.12 15.66 -4.76
CA GLY A 81 -2.51 16.89 -4.08
C GLY A 81 -1.37 17.46 -3.21
N PRO A 82 -1.70 18.45 -2.36
CA PRO A 82 -0.71 19.12 -1.50
C PRO A 82 -0.11 18.22 -0.42
N LEU A 83 -0.66 17.03 -0.19
CA LEU A 83 -0.11 16.01 0.70
C LEU A 83 0.62 14.89 -0.08
N GLY A 84 0.78 15.02 -1.39
CA GLY A 84 1.44 14.01 -2.23
C GLY A 84 2.89 13.74 -1.84
N PHE A 85 3.58 14.72 -1.24
CA PHE A 85 4.95 14.55 -0.73
C PHE A 85 5.08 13.49 0.37
N LEU A 86 3.98 13.10 1.04
CA LEU A 86 4.02 12.14 2.15
C LEU A 86 4.50 10.75 1.71
N GLN A 87 4.32 10.40 0.44
CA GLN A 87 4.83 9.12 -0.09
C GLN A 87 6.35 9.14 -0.29
N ASN A 88 6.98 10.32 -0.40
CA ASN A 88 8.38 10.46 -0.79
C ASN A 88 9.29 10.23 0.43
N SER A 89 10.24 9.31 0.29
CA SER A 89 11.20 8.99 1.35
C SER A 89 12.42 9.91 1.36
N ALA A 90 12.71 10.57 0.24
CA ALA A 90 13.87 11.45 0.12
C ALA A 90 13.83 12.67 1.07
N TYR A 91 15.02 13.10 1.51
CA TYR A 91 15.20 14.23 2.41
C TYR A 91 15.22 15.57 1.66
N TYR A 92 14.12 16.34 1.74
CA TYR A 92 14.07 17.72 1.23
C TYR A 92 13.99 18.76 2.35
N SER A 93 13.27 18.46 3.43
CA SER A 93 13.26 19.27 4.65
C SER A 93 12.95 18.42 5.89
N PHE A 94 13.24 18.95 7.08
CA PHE A 94 12.95 18.27 8.34
C PHE A 94 11.45 17.98 8.53
N ALA A 95 10.61 19.01 8.39
CA ALA A 95 9.17 18.87 8.57
C ALA A 95 8.55 17.88 7.57
N GLN A 96 8.95 17.95 6.29
CA GLN A 96 8.51 17.00 5.27
C GLN A 96 8.91 15.56 5.64
N THR A 97 10.17 15.34 6.02
CA THR A 97 10.71 14.02 6.34
C THR A 97 9.97 13.38 7.53
N VAL A 98 9.69 14.17 8.57
CA VAL A 98 8.95 13.71 9.75
C VAL A 98 7.52 13.30 9.37
N LEU A 99 6.79 14.17 8.64
CA LEU A 99 5.42 13.90 8.24
C LEU A 99 5.31 12.69 7.30
N ALA A 100 6.21 12.58 6.31
CA ALA A 100 6.29 11.42 5.43
C ALA A 100 6.53 10.13 6.23
N SER A 101 7.46 10.15 7.19
CA SER A 101 7.75 8.99 8.04
C SER A 101 6.54 8.55 8.86
N ILE A 102 5.83 9.49 9.48
CA ILE A 102 4.60 9.20 10.25
C ILE A 102 3.55 8.56 9.34
N TYR A 103 3.34 9.13 8.14
CA TYR A 103 2.39 8.60 7.17
C TYR A 103 2.73 7.17 6.76
N GLN A 104 3.97 6.92 6.34
CA GLN A 104 4.43 5.63 5.84
C GLN A 104 4.36 4.52 6.91
N ILE A 105 4.82 4.82 8.13
CA ILE A 105 4.70 3.93 9.29
C ILE A 105 3.24 3.60 9.57
N THR A 106 2.37 4.62 9.53
CA THR A 106 0.94 4.45 9.78
C THR A 106 0.28 3.54 8.74
N VAL A 107 0.64 3.69 7.47
CA VAL A 107 0.11 2.84 6.38
C VAL A 107 0.50 1.38 6.58
N ILE A 108 1.78 1.09 6.84
CA ILE A 108 2.26 -0.29 7.06
C ILE A 108 1.60 -0.90 8.30
N ALA A 109 1.56 -0.16 9.42
CA ALA A 109 0.91 -0.61 10.64
C ALA A 109 -0.60 -0.85 10.44
N ALA A 110 -1.28 0.03 9.71
CA ALA A 110 -2.70 -0.12 9.41
C ALA A 110 -2.99 -1.34 8.54
N LEU A 111 -2.15 -1.63 7.54
CA LEU A 111 -2.26 -2.83 6.71
C LEU A 111 -2.07 -4.09 7.57
N PHE A 112 -0.99 -4.15 8.35
CA PHE A 112 -0.71 -5.28 9.24
C PHE A 112 -1.85 -5.53 10.23
N LEU A 113 -2.29 -4.48 10.94
CA LEU A 113 -3.36 -4.60 11.94
C LEU A 113 -4.71 -4.95 11.31
N GLY A 114 -5.02 -4.44 10.11
CA GLY A 114 -6.21 -4.80 9.37
C GLY A 114 -6.24 -6.29 9.01
N ILE A 115 -5.15 -6.81 8.44
CA ILE A 115 -5.01 -8.24 8.11
C ILE A 115 -5.07 -9.09 9.39
N ALA A 116 -4.32 -8.71 10.44
CA ALA A 116 -4.32 -9.43 11.71
C ALA A 116 -5.72 -9.51 12.33
N THR A 117 -6.47 -8.40 12.28
CA THR A 117 -7.84 -8.34 12.81
C THR A 117 -8.80 -9.20 11.99
N ALA A 118 -8.68 -9.20 10.66
CA ALA A 118 -9.48 -10.08 9.79
C ALA A 118 -9.19 -11.57 10.04
N LEU A 119 -7.91 -11.94 10.16
CA LEU A 119 -7.48 -13.31 10.47
C LEU A 119 -7.92 -13.76 11.87
N ARG A 120 -7.93 -12.85 12.85
CA ARG A 120 -8.26 -13.14 14.25
C ARG A 120 -9.68 -13.65 14.46
N GLN A 121 -10.59 -13.37 13.52
CA GLN A 121 -11.98 -13.85 13.58
C GLN A 121 -12.09 -15.39 13.53
N ARG A 122 -11.05 -16.06 13.03
CA ARG A 122 -11.08 -17.51 12.75
C ARG A 122 -9.82 -18.26 13.14
N HIS A 123 -8.77 -17.55 13.54
CA HIS A 123 -7.49 -18.12 13.93
C HIS A 123 -7.09 -17.69 15.34
N ALA A 124 -6.29 -18.53 15.99
CA ALA A 124 -5.64 -18.18 17.26
C ALA A 124 -4.83 -16.88 17.11
N PRO A 125 -4.65 -16.11 18.20
CA PRO A 125 -3.98 -14.82 18.14
C PRO A 125 -2.61 -14.87 17.45
N MET A 126 -1.73 -15.79 17.85
CA MET A 126 -0.39 -15.90 17.27
C MET A 126 -0.41 -16.30 15.79
N THR A 127 -1.24 -17.28 15.43
CA THR A 127 -1.43 -17.67 14.01
C THR A 127 -1.90 -16.49 13.16
N SER A 128 -2.73 -15.60 13.73
CA SER A 128 -3.21 -14.40 13.04
C SER A 128 -2.09 -13.37 12.86
N LEU A 129 -1.24 -13.18 13.86
CA LEU A 129 -0.07 -12.29 13.78
C LEU A 129 0.95 -12.79 12.77
N ILE A 130 1.28 -14.09 12.78
CA ILE A 130 2.20 -14.71 11.81
C ILE A 130 1.63 -14.56 10.39
N GLY A 131 0.35 -14.89 10.20
CA GLY A 131 -0.32 -14.75 8.90
C GLY A 131 -0.33 -13.30 8.41
N ALA A 132 -0.59 -12.33 9.30
CA ALA A 132 -0.55 -10.92 8.96
C ALA A 132 0.86 -10.44 8.64
N PHE A 133 1.86 -10.90 9.38
CA PHE A 133 3.27 -10.57 9.17
C PHE A 133 3.72 -11.04 7.78
N VAL A 134 3.48 -12.31 7.45
CA VAL A 134 3.82 -12.89 6.13
C VAL A 134 3.06 -12.18 5.01
N THR A 135 1.75 -11.96 5.16
CA THR A 135 0.93 -11.32 4.12
C THR A 135 1.37 -9.87 3.89
N THR A 136 1.66 -9.13 4.97
CA THR A 136 2.15 -7.74 4.87
C THR A 136 3.52 -7.70 4.20
N GLY A 137 4.43 -8.59 4.57
CA GLY A 137 5.74 -8.69 3.94
C GLY A 137 5.67 -8.98 2.44
N ILE A 138 4.80 -9.91 2.01
CA ILE A 138 4.57 -10.17 0.59
C ILE A 138 3.96 -8.95 -0.11
N ALA A 139 2.95 -8.32 0.48
CA ALA A 139 2.30 -7.15 -0.10
C ALA A 139 3.28 -5.97 -0.29
N VAL A 140 4.09 -5.68 0.74
CA VAL A 140 5.16 -4.67 0.69
C VAL A 140 6.19 -5.04 -0.37
N PHE A 141 6.65 -6.29 -0.39
CA PHE A 141 7.65 -6.77 -1.36
C PHE A 141 7.18 -6.58 -2.81
N LEU A 142 5.89 -6.84 -3.09
CA LEU A 142 5.28 -6.62 -4.40
C LEU A 142 5.19 -5.13 -4.76
N HIS A 143 5.00 -4.25 -3.77
CA HIS A 143 4.85 -2.80 -3.96
C HIS A 143 6.18 -2.02 -3.88
N LEU A 144 7.31 -2.72 -3.82
CA LEU A 144 8.61 -2.11 -4.08
C LEU A 144 8.73 -1.94 -5.60
N GLY A 145 8.80 -0.73 -6.12
CA GLY A 145 8.87 -0.54 -7.56
C GLY A 145 8.84 0.91 -8.03
N HIS A 146 10.00 1.58 -7.94
CA HIS A 146 10.29 2.82 -8.68
C HIS A 146 11.78 2.82 -9.11
N GLY A 147 12.10 3.59 -10.14
CA GLY A 147 13.47 3.92 -10.57
C GLY A 147 14.00 3.13 -11.76
N PHE A 148 13.54 3.41 -12.99
CA PHE A 148 14.36 3.16 -14.18
C PHE A 148 15.47 4.21 -14.20
N SER A 149 16.68 3.83 -13.77
CA SER A 149 17.88 4.59 -14.06
C SER A 149 18.65 3.87 -15.15
N LEU A 150 18.78 4.51 -16.32
CA LEU A 150 19.69 4.13 -17.40
C LEU A 150 21.16 4.03 -16.94
N MET A 151 21.50 4.50 -15.72
CA MET A 151 22.85 4.55 -15.17
C MET A 151 22.96 3.97 -13.75
N GLY A 152 22.33 2.81 -13.49
CA GLY A 152 22.74 1.92 -12.38
C GLY A 152 22.23 2.24 -10.98
N SER A 153 21.46 3.31 -10.78
CA SER A 153 20.85 3.63 -9.47
C SER A 153 19.36 3.30 -9.46
N TYR A 154 19.01 2.05 -9.16
CA TYR A 154 17.62 1.61 -8.96
C TYR A 154 17.11 2.14 -7.62
N ALA A 155 16.52 3.33 -7.61
CA ALA A 155 15.86 3.88 -6.43
C ALA A 155 14.49 3.23 -6.22
N LEU A 156 14.49 2.00 -5.68
CA LEU A 156 13.26 1.31 -5.30
C LEU A 156 12.52 2.14 -4.25
N GLU A 157 11.33 2.62 -4.59
CA GLU A 157 10.41 3.23 -3.63
C GLU A 157 9.12 2.44 -3.50
N LEU A 158 8.53 2.54 -2.33
CA LEU A 158 7.26 1.91 -1.99
C LEU A 158 6.10 2.78 -2.45
N ILE A 159 5.12 2.16 -3.12
CA ILE A 159 3.89 2.84 -3.51
C ILE A 159 2.91 2.86 -2.31
N TYR A 160 3.21 3.71 -1.32
CA TYR A 160 2.44 3.81 -0.06
C TYR A 160 0.94 4.13 -0.25
N PRO A 161 0.51 4.98 -1.18
CA PRO A 161 -0.93 5.23 -1.39
C PRO A 161 -1.71 3.95 -1.72
N GLU A 162 -1.12 3.03 -2.46
CA GLU A 162 -1.69 1.76 -2.88
C GLU A 162 -1.72 0.76 -1.71
N LEU A 163 -0.69 0.77 -0.85
CA LEU A 163 -0.73 0.04 0.43
C LEU A 163 -1.83 0.58 1.36
N ALA A 164 -2.13 1.89 1.32
CA ALA A 164 -3.25 2.46 2.06
C ALA A 164 -4.60 1.96 1.54
N VAL A 165 -4.75 1.73 0.23
CA VAL A 165 -5.93 1.08 -0.35
C VAL A 165 -6.06 -0.37 0.15
N LEU A 166 -4.95 -1.13 0.20
CA LEU A 166 -4.95 -2.49 0.75
C LEU A 166 -5.29 -2.51 2.25
N ALA A 167 -4.81 -1.53 3.01
CA ALA A 167 -5.15 -1.39 4.43
C ALA A 167 -6.66 -1.11 4.59
N ALA A 168 -7.21 -0.18 3.80
CA ALA A 168 -8.64 0.12 3.78
C ALA A 168 -9.47 -1.13 3.44
N PHE A 169 -9.05 -1.90 2.42
CA PHE A 169 -9.67 -3.17 2.06
C PHE A 169 -9.62 -4.20 3.21
N ALA A 170 -8.48 -4.35 3.86
CA ALA A 170 -8.34 -5.27 5.00
C ALA A 170 -9.26 -4.88 6.16
N TRP A 171 -9.34 -3.60 6.52
CA TRP A 171 -10.26 -3.11 7.56
C TRP A 171 -11.73 -3.22 7.15
N ALA A 172 -12.06 -2.94 5.90
CA ALA A 172 -13.40 -3.09 5.33
C ALA A 172 -13.89 -4.54 5.35
N SER A 173 -12.99 -5.52 5.20
CA SER A 173 -13.32 -6.94 5.23
C SER A 173 -13.81 -7.42 6.60
N VAL A 174 -13.34 -6.79 7.69
CA VAL A 174 -13.61 -7.21 9.07
C VAL A 174 -15.12 -7.29 9.36
N PRO A 175 -15.91 -6.22 9.22
CA PRO A 175 -17.35 -6.30 9.47
C PRO A 175 -18.11 -7.13 8.41
N LEU A 176 -17.59 -7.27 7.19
CA LEU A 176 -18.24 -8.06 6.14
C LEU A 176 -18.13 -9.57 6.37
N LEU A 177 -17.03 -10.02 6.96
CA LEU A 177 -16.76 -11.42 7.29
C LEU A 177 -17.39 -11.86 8.62
N GLN A 178 -17.77 -10.92 9.49
CA GLN A 178 -18.56 -11.22 10.69
C GLN A 178 -19.98 -11.66 10.30
N HIS A 179 -20.55 -12.64 11.01
CA HIS A 179 -21.94 -13.04 10.77
C HIS A 179 -22.89 -11.89 11.09
N GLU A 180 -22.78 -11.35 12.30
CA GLU A 180 -23.56 -10.22 12.81
C GLU A 180 -22.63 -9.09 13.31
N PRO A 181 -22.18 -8.20 12.41
CA PRO A 181 -21.35 -7.09 12.83
C PRO A 181 -22.16 -6.08 13.66
N LYS A 182 -21.59 -5.63 14.78
CA LYS A 182 -22.20 -4.58 15.61
C LYS A 182 -22.40 -3.31 14.78
N ARG A 183 -23.58 -2.68 14.88
CA ARG A 183 -23.91 -1.44 14.13
C ARG A 183 -22.87 -0.34 14.34
N SER A 184 -22.40 -0.17 15.56
CA SER A 184 -21.36 0.81 15.91
C SER A 184 -20.04 0.52 15.20
N THR A 185 -19.59 -0.75 15.17
CA THR A 185 -18.39 -1.15 14.43
C THR A 185 -18.52 -0.81 12.95
N VAL A 186 -19.65 -1.14 12.31
CA VAL A 186 -19.86 -0.82 10.89
C VAL A 186 -19.85 0.69 10.66
N PHE A 187 -20.54 1.44 11.52
CA PHE A 187 -20.58 2.89 11.44
C PHE A 187 -19.17 3.50 11.55
N THR A 188 -18.42 3.15 12.62
CA THR A 188 -17.05 3.63 12.84
C THR A 188 -16.11 3.23 11.70
N THR A 189 -16.18 2.01 11.19
CA THR A 189 -15.35 1.58 10.06
C THR A 189 -15.65 2.42 8.81
N CYS A 190 -16.94 2.62 8.46
CA CYS A 190 -17.29 3.37 7.27
C CYS A 190 -16.88 4.85 7.39
N THR A 191 -17.16 5.50 8.52
CA THR A 191 -16.85 6.92 8.71
C THR A 191 -15.34 7.16 8.82
N ALA A 192 -14.59 6.28 9.48
CA ALA A 192 -13.14 6.35 9.54
C ALA A 192 -12.49 6.15 8.16
N LEU A 193 -12.94 5.16 7.38
CA LEU A 193 -12.46 4.97 6.01
C LEU A 193 -12.85 6.14 5.10
N GLY A 194 -14.02 6.74 5.27
CA GLY A 194 -14.41 7.97 4.59
C GLY A 194 -13.45 9.12 4.89
N ALA A 195 -13.12 9.34 6.17
CA ALA A 195 -12.16 10.37 6.56
C ALA A 195 -10.74 10.11 5.99
N VAL A 196 -10.27 8.85 6.05
CA VAL A 196 -8.99 8.44 5.45
C VAL A 196 -9.00 8.63 3.94
N ALA A 197 -10.11 8.36 3.25
CA ALA A 197 -10.25 8.59 1.82
C ALA A 197 -10.07 10.06 1.44
N GLY A 198 -10.58 11.00 2.24
CA GLY A 198 -10.41 12.43 2.00
C GLY A 198 -8.95 12.89 2.13
N LEU A 199 -8.24 12.41 3.16
CA LEU A 199 -6.79 12.61 3.29
C LEU A 199 -6.05 12.00 2.09
N GLN A 200 -6.37 10.74 1.75
CA GLN A 200 -5.72 10.02 0.67
C GLN A 200 -5.97 10.65 -0.69
N LEU A 201 -7.12 11.29 -0.90
CA LEU A 201 -7.41 12.04 -2.12
C LEU A 201 -6.41 13.19 -2.33
N LEU A 202 -6.02 13.87 -1.24
CA LEU A 202 -4.99 14.92 -1.28
C LEU A 202 -3.56 14.38 -1.30
N VAL A 203 -3.34 13.11 -0.95
CA VAL A 203 -2.09 12.42 -1.26
C VAL A 203 -2.08 12.13 -2.75
N LYS A 204 -2.98 11.26 -3.23
CA LYS A 204 -3.11 10.85 -4.63
C LYS A 204 -4.58 10.65 -4.96
N LEU A 205 -5.07 11.32 -6.00
CA LEU A 205 -6.48 11.22 -6.41
C LEU A 205 -6.90 9.76 -6.66
N SER A 206 -6.00 8.97 -7.27
CA SER A 206 -6.24 7.57 -7.61
C SER A 206 -6.22 6.60 -6.43
N SER A 207 -5.80 7.00 -5.22
CA SER A 207 -5.91 6.17 -4.00
C SER A 207 -7.09 6.60 -3.12
N GLY A 208 -7.36 7.90 -3.03
CA GLY A 208 -8.49 8.43 -2.26
C GLY A 208 -9.85 7.93 -2.75
N LEU A 209 -10.09 7.97 -4.07
CA LEU A 209 -11.37 7.54 -4.65
C LEU A 209 -11.67 6.05 -4.43
N PRO A 210 -10.72 5.11 -4.63
CA PRO A 210 -10.93 3.72 -4.25
C PRO A 210 -11.26 3.51 -2.77
N ILE A 211 -10.61 4.23 -1.85
CA ILE A 211 -10.91 4.10 -0.40
C ILE A 211 -12.31 4.62 -0.09
N ALA A 212 -12.75 5.71 -0.71
CA ALA A 212 -14.12 6.21 -0.58
C ALA A 212 -15.13 5.18 -1.11
N ALA A 213 -14.85 4.57 -2.26
CA ALA A 213 -15.69 3.53 -2.85
C ALA A 213 -15.75 2.27 -1.95
N ILE A 214 -14.62 1.85 -1.36
CA ILE A 214 -14.56 0.77 -0.37
C ILE A 214 -15.43 1.10 0.85
N ALA A 215 -15.30 2.30 1.41
CA ALA A 215 -16.07 2.73 2.58
C ALA A 215 -17.58 2.72 2.29
N LEU A 216 -17.99 3.28 1.15
CA LEU A 216 -19.39 3.30 0.73
C LEU A 216 -19.91 1.89 0.42
N ALA A 217 -19.11 1.05 -0.24
CA ALA A 217 -19.48 -0.33 -0.54
C ALA A 217 -19.75 -1.12 0.74
N VAL A 218 -18.87 -1.05 1.75
CA VAL A 218 -19.11 -1.68 3.06
C VAL A 218 -20.42 -1.17 3.68
N SER A 219 -20.63 0.14 3.63
CA SER A 219 -21.82 0.79 4.16
C SER A 219 -23.09 0.25 3.50
N VAL A 220 -23.15 0.18 2.17
CA VAL A 220 -24.32 -0.30 1.41
C VAL A 220 -24.51 -1.81 1.57
N LEU A 221 -23.43 -2.60 1.46
CA LEU A 221 -23.47 -4.06 1.54
C LEU A 221 -23.89 -4.59 2.91
N LEU A 222 -23.69 -3.81 3.98
CA LEU A 222 -24.14 -4.12 5.34
C LEU A 222 -25.45 -3.42 5.72
N GLY A 223 -26.18 -2.88 4.75
CA GLY A 223 -27.51 -2.31 4.95
C GLY A 223 -27.77 -1.13 4.03
N TRP A 224 -28.32 -1.40 2.85
CA TRP A 224 -28.64 -0.41 1.82
C TRP A 224 -29.71 0.62 2.24
N ARG A 225 -30.53 0.27 3.25
CA ARG A 225 -31.51 1.18 3.85
C ARG A 225 -30.91 2.10 4.93
N ALA A 226 -29.64 1.91 5.29
CA ALA A 226 -28.99 2.70 6.34
C ALA A 226 -28.49 4.04 5.79
N VAL A 227 -29.40 4.84 5.22
CA VAL A 227 -29.10 6.11 4.53
C VAL A 227 -28.28 7.04 5.43
N GLY A 228 -28.61 7.14 6.72
CA GLY A 228 -27.82 7.94 7.67
C GLY A 228 -26.35 7.53 7.76
N ARG A 229 -26.02 6.24 7.65
CA ARG A 229 -24.63 5.75 7.61
C ARG A 229 -23.95 6.09 6.27
N HIS A 230 -24.66 5.98 5.15
CA HIS A 230 -24.13 6.34 3.83
C HIS A 230 -23.81 7.84 3.79
N CYS A 231 -24.76 8.68 4.22
CA CYS A 231 -24.56 10.12 4.34
C CYS A 231 -23.41 10.45 5.29
N ALA A 232 -23.35 9.84 6.48
CA ALA A 232 -22.24 10.06 7.40
C ALA A 232 -20.87 9.68 6.78
N THR A 233 -20.81 8.60 6.01
CA THR A 233 -19.59 8.17 5.30
C THR A 233 -19.16 9.19 4.25
N LEU A 234 -20.12 9.70 3.47
CA LEU A 234 -19.85 10.73 2.45
C LEU A 234 -19.50 12.07 3.08
N VAL A 235 -20.15 12.44 4.18
CA VAL A 235 -19.86 13.66 4.93
C VAL A 235 -18.46 13.60 5.53
N THR A 236 -18.03 12.48 6.13
CA THR A 236 -16.65 12.41 6.64
C THR A 236 -15.61 12.42 5.52
N PHE A 237 -15.89 11.83 4.37
CA PHE A 237 -15.06 11.97 3.18
C PHE A 237 -14.98 13.43 2.71
N ALA A 238 -16.13 14.05 2.47
CA ALA A 238 -16.23 15.42 1.95
C ALA A 238 -15.67 16.46 2.93
N ALA A 239 -15.84 16.29 4.24
CA ALA A 239 -15.33 17.19 5.26
C ALA A 239 -13.82 17.03 5.48
N SER A 240 -13.28 15.81 5.34
CA SER A 240 -11.85 15.55 5.49
C SER A 240 -11.01 16.30 4.44
N ILE A 241 -11.50 16.42 3.21
CA ILE A 241 -10.81 17.12 2.11
C ILE A 241 -10.47 18.59 2.47
N PRO A 242 -11.44 19.49 2.75
CA PRO A 242 -11.13 20.88 3.07
C PRO A 242 -10.34 21.02 4.37
N ILE A 243 -10.55 20.14 5.36
CA ILE A 243 -9.75 20.16 6.60
C ILE A 243 -8.26 19.96 6.27
N TRP A 244 -7.93 18.91 5.53
CA TRP A 244 -6.54 18.62 5.18
C TRP A 244 -5.97 19.60 4.15
N TRP A 245 -6.81 20.15 3.27
CA TRP A 245 -6.43 21.19 2.31
C TRP A 245 -5.94 22.46 3.04
N LEU A 246 -6.72 22.91 4.02
CA LEU A 246 -6.38 24.08 4.85
C LEU A 246 -5.15 23.81 5.73
N LEU A 247 -5.06 22.61 6.33
CA LEU A 247 -3.87 22.20 7.10
C LEU A 247 -2.60 22.11 6.23
N ALA A 248 -2.76 21.84 4.93
CA ALA A 248 -1.69 21.92 3.95
C ALA A 248 -1.37 23.36 3.51
N GLY A 249 -2.01 24.37 4.12
CA GLY A 249 -1.76 25.79 3.88
C GLY A 249 -2.25 26.29 2.52
N GLN A 250 -3.19 25.59 1.89
CA GLN A 250 -3.72 25.96 0.58
C GLN A 250 -4.94 26.88 0.71
N GLN A 251 -5.15 27.75 -0.27
CA GLN A 251 -6.28 28.67 -0.25
C GLN A 251 -7.59 27.92 -0.56
N PRO A 252 -8.72 28.21 0.11
CA PRO A 252 -9.98 27.51 -0.13
C PRO A 252 -10.47 27.61 -1.58
N GLY A 253 -10.21 28.74 -2.25
CA GLY A 253 -10.64 29.00 -3.62
C GLY A 253 -9.93 28.16 -4.68
N ASP A 254 -8.78 27.57 -4.35
CA ASP A 254 -7.97 26.80 -5.31
C ASP A 254 -8.41 25.33 -5.41
N LEU A 255 -9.11 24.82 -4.38
CA LEU A 255 -9.55 23.43 -4.33
C LEU A 255 -10.43 23.02 -5.53
N PRO A 256 -11.47 23.77 -5.93
CA PRO A 256 -12.26 23.44 -7.12
C PRO A 256 -11.42 23.42 -8.40
N THR A 257 -10.47 24.35 -8.53
CA THR A 257 -9.55 24.42 -9.68
C THR A 257 -8.65 23.19 -9.73
N TRP A 258 -8.02 22.82 -8.61
CA TRP A 258 -7.22 21.62 -8.52
C TRP A 258 -8.02 20.35 -8.84
N LEU A 259 -9.24 20.22 -8.31
CA LEU A 259 -10.12 19.08 -8.61
C LEU A 259 -10.46 19.00 -10.10
N LYS A 260 -10.83 20.13 -10.72
CA LYS A 260 -11.16 20.19 -12.15
C LYS A 260 -9.98 19.80 -13.03
N LEU A 261 -8.80 20.36 -12.76
CA LEU A 261 -7.62 20.11 -13.57
C LEU A 261 -7.06 18.69 -13.35
N SER A 262 -7.09 18.19 -12.10
CA SER A 262 -6.71 16.81 -11.80
C SER A 262 -7.64 15.80 -12.47
N ALA A 263 -8.96 16.09 -12.50
CA ALA A 263 -9.93 15.25 -13.22
C ALA A 263 -9.66 15.25 -14.73
N ALA A 264 -9.30 16.39 -15.31
CA ALA A 264 -8.91 16.48 -16.72
C ALA A 264 -7.68 15.59 -17.01
N ILE A 265 -6.64 15.63 -16.18
CA ILE A 265 -5.46 14.75 -16.35
C ILE A 265 -5.87 13.28 -16.26
N VAL A 266 -6.61 12.89 -15.22
CA VAL A 266 -6.99 11.47 -15.03
C VAL A 266 -7.88 10.97 -16.16
N SER A 267 -8.70 11.82 -16.77
CA SER A 267 -9.57 11.43 -17.88
C SER A 267 -8.80 11.01 -19.14
N GLY A 268 -7.67 11.65 -19.44
CA GLY A 268 -6.82 11.32 -20.59
C GLY A 268 -5.66 10.35 -20.27
N TYR A 269 -5.46 9.99 -18.99
CA TYR A 269 -4.27 9.25 -18.55
C TYR A 269 -4.13 7.89 -19.23
N VAL A 270 -5.21 7.11 -19.32
CA VAL A 270 -5.15 5.76 -19.92
C VAL A 270 -4.85 5.86 -21.42
N ASP A 271 -5.50 6.77 -22.13
CA ASP A 271 -5.25 6.95 -23.57
C ASP A 271 -3.81 7.39 -23.86
N ALA A 272 -3.23 8.21 -22.97
CA ALA A 272 -1.86 8.68 -23.09
C ALA A 272 -0.79 7.63 -22.68
N MET A 273 -1.12 6.74 -21.74
CA MET A 273 -0.15 5.84 -21.10
C MET A 273 -0.37 4.35 -21.43
N ALA A 274 -1.41 4.02 -22.18
CA ALA A 274 -1.69 2.65 -22.56
C ALA A 274 -0.57 2.09 -23.43
N THR A 275 -0.02 0.96 -23.00
CA THR A 275 0.92 0.16 -23.79
C THR A 275 0.14 -0.69 -24.79
N SER A 276 0.05 -0.22 -26.03
CA SER A 276 -0.59 -0.94 -27.14
C SER A 276 0.36 -1.06 -28.34
N PRO A 277 0.65 -2.28 -28.84
CA PRO A 277 0.17 -3.57 -28.34
C PRO A 277 0.78 -3.94 -26.97
N LEU A 278 0.07 -4.79 -26.22
CA LEU A 278 0.60 -5.32 -24.96
C LEU A 278 1.88 -6.14 -25.22
N PRO A 279 2.89 -6.02 -24.36
CA PRO A 279 4.13 -6.77 -24.53
C PRO A 279 3.91 -8.28 -24.29
N PRO A 280 4.69 -9.19 -24.91
CA PRO A 280 4.47 -10.63 -24.78
C PRO A 280 4.48 -11.17 -23.34
N HIS A 281 5.28 -10.56 -22.45
CA HIS A 281 5.32 -10.94 -21.03
C HIS A 281 4.03 -10.59 -20.27
N ALA A 282 3.11 -9.82 -20.87
CA ALA A 282 1.82 -9.50 -20.28
C ALA A 282 0.85 -10.70 -20.21
N VAL A 283 1.04 -11.70 -21.07
CA VAL A 283 0.14 -12.85 -21.22
C VAL A 283 -0.10 -13.57 -19.89
N ASN A 284 0.95 -13.81 -19.10
CA ASN A 284 0.81 -14.47 -17.79
C ASN A 284 -0.01 -13.63 -16.81
N GLY A 285 0.18 -12.30 -16.82
CA GLY A 285 -0.60 -11.38 -16.00
C GLY A 285 -2.08 -11.36 -16.40
N MET A 286 -2.36 -11.41 -17.71
CA MET A 286 -3.73 -11.50 -18.24
C MET A 286 -4.41 -12.82 -17.85
N LEU A 287 -3.74 -13.96 -18.03
CA LEU A 287 -4.27 -15.27 -17.66
C LEU A 287 -4.53 -15.37 -16.16
N LEU A 288 -3.63 -14.84 -15.32
CA LEU A 288 -3.83 -14.77 -13.87
C LEU A 288 -5.04 -13.89 -13.52
N SER A 289 -5.16 -12.72 -14.14
CA SER A 289 -6.28 -11.80 -13.91
C SER A 289 -7.61 -12.44 -14.31
N LEU A 290 -7.66 -13.13 -15.45
CA LEU A 290 -8.84 -13.87 -15.90
C LEU A 290 -9.19 -15.01 -14.93
N ALA A 291 -8.20 -15.82 -14.54
CA ALA A 291 -8.39 -16.91 -13.58
C ALA A 291 -8.90 -16.37 -12.23
N TRP A 292 -8.40 -15.22 -11.78
CA TRP A 292 -8.86 -14.55 -10.56
C TRP A 292 -10.31 -14.08 -10.69
N ILE A 293 -10.69 -13.43 -11.78
CA ILE A 293 -12.07 -13.00 -12.04
C ILE A 293 -13.02 -14.21 -12.08
N VAL A 294 -12.63 -15.28 -12.77
CA VAL A 294 -13.40 -16.54 -12.80
C VAL A 294 -13.55 -17.12 -11.39
N ALA A 295 -12.49 -17.13 -10.58
CA ALA A 295 -12.54 -17.59 -9.21
C ALA A 295 -13.52 -16.77 -8.36
N LEU A 296 -13.52 -15.44 -8.49
CA LEU A 296 -14.49 -14.56 -7.83
C LEU A 296 -15.92 -14.84 -8.29
N GLY A 297 -16.15 -15.02 -9.59
CA GLY A 297 -17.45 -15.38 -10.15
C GLY A 297 -17.96 -16.72 -9.60
N VAL A 298 -17.10 -17.73 -9.55
CA VAL A 298 -17.42 -19.05 -8.97
C VAL A 298 -17.71 -18.94 -7.47
N MET A 299 -16.93 -18.15 -6.72
CA MET A 299 -17.16 -17.91 -5.30
C MET A 299 -18.50 -17.22 -5.04
N PHE A 300 -18.84 -16.22 -5.86
CA PHE A 300 -20.11 -15.50 -5.77
C PHE A 300 -21.31 -16.40 -6.09
N ALA A 301 -21.24 -17.12 -7.23
CA ALA A 301 -22.28 -18.02 -7.69
C ALA A 301 -22.56 -19.15 -6.68
N ARG A 302 -21.49 -19.81 -6.21
CA ARG A 302 -21.61 -20.91 -5.24
C ARG A 302 -22.13 -20.48 -3.87
N GLY A 303 -21.92 -19.22 -3.47
CA GLY A 303 -22.45 -18.61 -2.24
C GLY A 303 -22.30 -19.49 -1.00
N ARG A 304 -21.22 -19.33 -0.24
CA ARG A 304 -20.97 -20.16 0.96
C ARG A 304 -21.24 -19.41 2.26
N PRO A 305 -21.68 -20.10 3.33
CA PRO A 305 -21.86 -19.49 4.64
C PRO A 305 -20.58 -18.82 5.16
N GLU A 306 -19.42 -19.46 4.93
CA GLU A 306 -18.13 -18.94 5.41
C GLU A 306 -17.64 -17.75 4.57
N ILE A 307 -18.05 -17.66 3.29
CA ILE A 307 -17.60 -16.62 2.36
C ILE A 307 -18.84 -15.85 1.89
N PRO A 308 -19.28 -14.83 2.66
CA PRO A 308 -20.46 -14.06 2.32
C PRO A 308 -20.34 -13.41 0.95
N ARG A 309 -21.41 -13.44 0.15
CA ARG A 309 -21.45 -12.77 -1.17
C ARG A 309 -21.05 -11.29 -1.09
N ARG A 310 -21.46 -10.60 -0.02
CA ARG A 310 -21.06 -9.22 0.26
C ARG A 310 -19.54 -9.02 0.32
N PHE A 311 -18.81 -9.98 0.89
CA PHE A 311 -17.35 -9.94 0.91
C PHE A 311 -16.79 -10.14 -0.50
N VAL A 312 -17.31 -11.10 -1.27
CA VAL A 312 -16.88 -11.33 -2.66
C VAL A 312 -17.13 -10.09 -3.54
N VAL A 313 -18.25 -9.39 -3.35
CA VAL A 313 -18.55 -8.12 -4.04
C VAL A 313 -17.51 -7.06 -3.68
N LEU A 314 -17.15 -6.90 -2.40
CA LEU A 314 -16.08 -5.97 -2.02
C LEU A 314 -14.75 -6.34 -2.70
N VAL A 315 -14.35 -7.61 -2.65
CA VAL A 315 -13.11 -8.08 -3.31
C VAL A 315 -13.15 -7.78 -4.80
N THR A 316 -14.30 -7.95 -5.44
CA THR A 316 -14.49 -7.64 -6.87
C THR A 316 -14.32 -6.15 -7.14
N ILE A 317 -14.92 -5.27 -6.33
CA ILE A 317 -14.76 -3.81 -6.45
C ILE A 317 -13.28 -3.41 -6.34
N VAL A 318 -12.57 -3.93 -5.33
CA VAL A 318 -11.14 -3.63 -5.14
C VAL A 318 -10.29 -4.21 -6.27
N THR A 319 -10.65 -5.40 -6.78
CA THR A 319 -10.02 -6.02 -7.94
C THR A 319 -10.18 -5.16 -9.19
N LEU A 320 -11.35 -4.55 -9.42
CA LEU A 320 -11.57 -3.66 -10.56
C LEU A 320 -10.69 -2.40 -10.49
N PHE A 321 -10.52 -1.80 -9.31
CA PHE A 321 -9.59 -0.69 -9.13
C PHE A 321 -8.13 -1.11 -9.38
N GLY A 322 -7.72 -2.26 -8.83
CA GLY A 322 -6.39 -2.82 -9.06
C GLY A 322 -6.15 -3.15 -10.53
N ALA A 323 -7.14 -3.72 -11.23
CA ALA A 323 -7.07 -4.02 -12.65
C ALA A 323 -6.98 -2.75 -13.50
N LYS A 324 -7.74 -1.70 -13.17
CA LYS A 324 -7.61 -0.40 -13.83
C LYS A 324 -6.19 0.16 -13.69
N ALA A 325 -5.59 0.09 -12.50
CA ALA A 325 -4.22 0.53 -12.28
C ALA A 325 -3.21 -0.33 -13.05
N ALA A 326 -3.40 -1.66 -13.04
CA ALA A 326 -2.51 -2.63 -13.67
C ALA A 326 -2.51 -2.59 -15.20
N PHE A 327 -3.67 -2.38 -15.83
CA PHE A 327 -3.83 -2.42 -17.29
C PHE A 327 -3.96 -1.05 -17.93
N GLY A 328 -4.24 0.01 -17.16
CA GLY A 328 -4.25 1.39 -17.68
C GLY A 328 -2.87 1.87 -18.11
N ARG A 329 -1.81 1.33 -17.48
CA ARG A 329 -0.41 1.43 -17.90
C ARG A 329 0.25 0.11 -17.55
N PHE A 330 0.38 -0.78 -18.55
CA PHE A 330 0.88 -2.13 -18.28
C PHE A 330 2.39 -2.11 -18.10
N GLU A 331 2.82 -2.14 -16.85
CA GLU A 331 4.20 -2.27 -16.40
C GLU A 331 4.26 -3.21 -15.18
N PRO A 332 5.39 -3.90 -14.93
CA PRO A 332 5.49 -4.87 -13.85
C PRO A 332 5.05 -4.33 -12.47
N TRP A 333 5.39 -3.08 -12.15
CA TRP A 333 5.04 -2.43 -10.87
C TRP A 333 3.59 -1.96 -10.80
N HIS A 334 2.99 -1.53 -11.90
CA HIS A 334 1.54 -1.24 -11.93
C HIS A 334 0.74 -2.54 -11.77
N PHE A 335 1.19 -3.64 -12.36
CA PHE A 335 0.56 -4.94 -12.20
C PHE A 335 0.65 -5.48 -10.76
N SER A 336 1.69 -5.10 -10.01
CA SER A 336 1.87 -5.54 -8.63
C SER A 336 0.78 -5.02 -7.67
N ILE A 337 0.10 -3.92 -8.04
CA ILE A 337 -1.08 -3.41 -7.33
C ILE A 337 -2.19 -4.47 -7.32
N LEU A 338 -2.49 -5.05 -8.48
CA LEU A 338 -3.47 -6.13 -8.60
C LEU A 338 -3.02 -7.38 -7.85
N LEU A 339 -1.73 -7.73 -7.93
CA LEU A 339 -1.18 -8.86 -7.18
C LEU A 339 -1.32 -8.69 -5.66
N GLY A 340 -1.09 -7.49 -5.13
CA GLY A 340 -1.30 -7.20 -3.71
C GLY A 340 -2.75 -7.40 -3.28
N VAL A 341 -3.71 -6.99 -4.12
CA VAL A 341 -5.15 -7.25 -3.87
C VAL A 341 -5.41 -8.76 -3.80
N ILE A 342 -4.90 -9.53 -4.76
CA ILE A 342 -5.05 -11.00 -4.79
C ILE A 342 -4.46 -11.64 -3.53
N VAL A 343 -3.23 -11.26 -3.15
CA VAL A 343 -2.54 -11.77 -1.95
C VAL A 343 -3.34 -11.50 -0.69
N VAL A 344 -3.73 -10.24 -0.47
CA VAL A 344 -4.47 -9.84 0.73
C VAL A 344 -5.85 -10.50 0.74
N ALA A 345 -6.55 -10.53 -0.40
CA ALA A 345 -7.86 -11.17 -0.52
C ALA A 345 -7.79 -12.67 -0.21
N LEU A 346 -6.81 -13.40 -0.75
CA LEU A 346 -6.63 -14.82 -0.46
C LEU A 346 -6.24 -15.08 0.99
N ALA A 347 -5.42 -14.20 1.59
CA ALA A 347 -5.06 -14.30 2.99
C ALA A 347 -6.29 -14.16 3.90
N ILE A 348 -7.14 -13.16 3.64
CA ILE A 348 -8.31 -12.85 4.47
C ILE A 348 -9.57 -13.64 4.08
N THR A 349 -9.60 -14.34 2.94
CA THR A 349 -10.70 -15.25 2.59
C THR A 349 -10.68 -16.49 3.51
N PRO A 350 -11.80 -16.87 4.13
CA PRO A 350 -11.89 -18.03 5.02
C PRO A 350 -11.96 -19.36 4.25
N LEU A 351 -10.87 -19.69 3.55
CA LEU A 351 -10.71 -20.98 2.87
C LEU A 351 -10.40 -22.08 3.91
N THR A 352 -11.01 -23.27 3.76
CA THR A 352 -10.82 -24.41 4.69
C THR A 352 -9.93 -25.52 4.11
N GLY A 353 -9.18 -26.20 4.99
CA GLY A 353 -8.46 -27.46 4.72
C GLY A 353 -7.57 -27.45 3.47
N THR A 354 -7.76 -28.46 2.62
CA THR A 354 -7.01 -28.66 1.36
C THR A 354 -7.21 -27.53 0.35
N ARG A 355 -8.36 -26.85 0.35
CA ARG A 355 -8.63 -25.72 -0.55
C ARG A 355 -7.81 -24.49 -0.19
N ARG A 356 -7.59 -24.24 1.10
CA ARG A 356 -6.69 -23.18 1.56
C ARG A 356 -5.25 -23.43 1.09
N ARG A 357 -4.77 -24.66 1.28
CA ARG A 357 -3.43 -25.07 0.83
C ARG A 357 -3.28 -24.96 -0.68
N ARG A 358 -4.24 -25.48 -1.46
CA ARG A 358 -4.24 -25.38 -2.93
C ARG A 358 -4.33 -23.93 -3.40
N GLY A 359 -5.19 -23.12 -2.78
CA GLY A 359 -5.34 -21.71 -3.10
C GLY A 359 -4.04 -20.91 -2.90
N TYR A 360 -3.38 -21.07 -1.76
CA TYR A 360 -2.08 -20.42 -1.53
C TYR A 360 -0.98 -20.95 -2.44
N VAL A 361 -0.94 -22.26 -2.70
CA VAL A 361 0.07 -22.84 -3.61
C VAL A 361 -0.13 -22.32 -5.03
N VAL A 362 -1.36 -22.32 -5.55
CA VAL A 362 -1.66 -21.77 -6.88
C VAL A 362 -1.35 -20.28 -6.94
N ALA A 363 -1.72 -19.51 -5.91
CA ALA A 363 -1.42 -18.10 -5.86
C ALA A 363 0.09 -17.83 -5.77
N ALA A 364 0.82 -18.55 -4.92
CA ALA A 364 2.27 -18.43 -4.81
C ALA A 364 2.94 -18.81 -6.14
N LEU A 365 2.53 -19.90 -6.79
CA LEU A 365 3.06 -20.29 -8.09
C LEU A 365 2.74 -19.26 -9.19
N ALA A 366 1.51 -18.73 -9.20
CA ALA A 366 1.10 -17.73 -10.17
C ALA A 366 1.81 -16.39 -9.95
N ILE A 367 1.92 -15.94 -8.69
CA ILE A 367 2.66 -14.73 -8.32
C ILE A 367 4.12 -14.89 -8.70
N THR A 368 4.78 -16.00 -8.31
CA THR A 368 6.17 -16.25 -8.67
C THR A 368 6.34 -16.34 -10.19
N SER A 369 5.46 -17.03 -10.91
CA SER A 369 5.53 -17.13 -12.38
C SER A 369 5.37 -15.78 -13.07
N VAL A 370 4.42 -14.96 -12.61
CA VAL A 370 4.23 -13.61 -13.15
C VAL A 370 5.40 -12.71 -12.77
N PHE A 371 5.83 -12.74 -11.52
CA PHE A 371 6.94 -11.92 -11.03
C PHE A 371 8.26 -12.28 -11.72
N SER A 372 8.58 -13.56 -11.87
CA SER A 372 9.79 -14.01 -12.59
C SER A 372 9.74 -13.78 -14.10
N ASN A 373 8.56 -13.69 -14.72
CA ASN A 373 8.43 -13.37 -16.16
C ASN A 373 8.47 -11.84 -16.40
N GLN A 374 7.85 -11.05 -15.51
CA GLN A 374 7.74 -9.61 -15.66
C GLN A 374 8.97 -8.84 -15.14
N TYR A 375 9.72 -9.41 -14.19
CA TYR A 375 10.89 -8.78 -13.61
C TYR A 375 12.16 -9.53 -13.99
N ALA A 376 13.15 -8.82 -14.53
CA ALA A 376 14.47 -9.37 -14.78
C ALA A 376 15.10 -9.89 -13.46
N PRO A 377 15.95 -10.93 -13.49
CA PRO A 377 16.61 -11.48 -12.29
C PRO A 377 17.32 -10.42 -11.44
N VAL A 378 17.85 -9.37 -12.08
CA VAL A 378 18.48 -8.21 -11.42
C VAL A 378 17.50 -7.50 -10.49
N VAL A 379 16.25 -7.29 -10.93
CA VAL A 379 15.23 -6.58 -10.12
C VAL A 379 14.84 -7.41 -8.90
N VAL A 380 14.66 -8.73 -9.06
CA VAL A 380 14.40 -9.63 -7.93
C VAL A 380 15.54 -9.56 -6.90
N GLY A 381 16.79 -9.55 -7.36
CA GLY A 381 17.96 -9.37 -6.50
C GLY A 381 17.92 -8.05 -5.73
N THR A 382 17.61 -6.94 -6.39
CA THR A 382 17.51 -5.62 -5.73
C THR A 382 16.39 -5.55 -4.70
N HIS A 383 15.25 -6.20 -4.93
CA HIS A 383 14.16 -6.26 -3.94
C HIS A 383 14.56 -7.07 -2.70
N ILE A 384 15.27 -8.18 -2.88
CA ILE A 384 15.79 -8.99 -1.76
C ILE A 384 16.78 -8.17 -0.93
N VAL A 385 17.70 -7.46 -1.59
CA VAL A 385 18.67 -6.58 -0.92
C VAL A 385 17.95 -5.46 -0.15
N ALA A 386 16.98 -4.78 -0.78
CA ALA A 386 16.21 -3.73 -0.13
C ALA A 386 15.43 -4.25 1.09
N ALA A 387 14.79 -5.41 0.98
CA ALA A 387 14.09 -6.04 2.10
C ALA A 387 15.04 -6.44 3.23
N ALA A 388 16.23 -6.97 2.89
CA ALA A 388 17.25 -7.34 3.88
C ALA A 388 17.86 -6.12 4.58
N GLN A 389 17.97 -4.99 3.89
CA GLN A 389 18.51 -3.73 4.42
C GLN A 389 17.47 -2.89 5.18
N ALA A 390 16.17 -3.17 5.02
CA ALA A 390 15.09 -2.38 5.62
C ALA A 390 15.30 -2.08 7.11
N PRO A 391 15.69 -3.04 7.98
CA PRO A 391 15.85 -2.74 9.42
C PRO A 391 16.98 -1.75 9.69
N MET A 392 18.10 -1.86 8.97
CA MET A 392 19.22 -0.93 9.09
C MET A 392 18.84 0.47 8.59
N GLN A 393 18.10 0.54 7.48
CA GLN A 393 17.61 1.80 6.92
C GLN A 393 16.62 2.51 7.86
N VAL A 394 15.75 1.76 8.54
CA VAL A 394 14.85 2.31 9.57
C VAL A 394 15.65 2.90 10.73
N VAL A 395 16.67 2.19 11.22
CA VAL A 395 17.54 2.70 12.28
C VAL A 395 18.29 3.96 11.85
N ASP A 396 18.87 3.97 10.64
CA ASP A 396 19.58 5.16 10.12
C ASP A 396 18.64 6.36 9.97
N ARG A 397 17.41 6.15 9.48
CA ARG A 397 16.41 7.22 9.36
C ARG A 397 15.99 7.77 10.72
N LEU A 398 15.70 6.91 11.68
CA LEU A 398 15.34 7.33 13.04
C LEU A 398 16.51 8.05 13.72
N ALA A 399 17.73 7.56 13.57
CA ALA A 399 18.93 8.23 14.08
C ALA A 399 19.17 9.59 13.40
N THR A 400 18.95 9.69 12.09
CA THR A 400 19.06 10.93 11.31
C THR A 400 18.04 11.98 11.74
N LEU A 401 16.82 11.56 12.11
CA LEU A 401 15.78 12.43 12.65
C LEU A 401 15.99 12.81 14.12
N ALA A 402 16.57 11.91 14.92
CA ALA A 402 16.76 12.13 16.36
C ALA A 402 18.01 12.95 16.71
N LEU A 403 19.08 12.85 15.89
CA LEU A 403 20.33 13.55 16.14
C LEU A 403 20.31 14.96 15.53
N PRO A 404 20.50 16.02 16.33
CA PRO A 404 20.55 17.39 15.83
C PRO A 404 21.62 17.56 14.74
N GLY A 405 21.31 18.27 13.65
CA GLY A 405 22.23 18.59 12.57
C GLY A 405 22.47 17.49 11.53
N ARG A 406 22.27 16.20 11.86
CA ARG A 406 22.53 15.07 10.94
C ARG A 406 21.65 15.11 9.69
N LEU A 407 20.36 15.44 9.83
CA LEU A 407 19.49 15.60 8.66
C LEU A 407 19.91 16.80 7.79
N GLY A 408 20.30 17.92 8.40
CA GLY A 408 20.76 19.10 7.66
C GLY A 408 22.00 18.79 6.82
N GLN A 409 22.96 18.06 7.39
CA GLN A 409 24.14 17.58 6.66
C GLN A 409 23.76 16.66 5.48
N ARG A 410 22.84 15.72 5.68
CA ARG A 410 22.34 14.85 4.59
C ARG A 410 21.67 15.64 3.47
N ILE A 411 20.84 16.63 3.81
CA ILE A 411 20.18 17.49 2.82
C ILE A 411 21.21 18.29 2.02
N GLU A 412 22.20 18.90 2.68
CA GLU A 412 23.23 19.67 1.98
C GLU A 412 24.14 18.79 1.13
N GLN A 413 24.48 17.58 1.60
CA GLN A 413 25.20 16.59 0.82
C GLN A 413 24.40 16.20 -0.44
N ALA A 414 23.12 15.85 -0.30
CA ALA A 414 22.27 15.52 -1.42
C ALA A 414 22.16 16.67 -2.44
N LYS A 415 22.03 17.93 -1.99
CA LYS A 415 22.05 19.10 -2.86
C LYS A 415 23.38 19.24 -3.60
N ALA A 416 24.50 19.03 -2.92
CA ALA A 416 25.84 19.09 -3.53
C ALA A 416 26.02 18.00 -4.60
N ASP A 417 25.56 16.78 -4.33
CA ASP A 417 25.60 15.66 -5.27
C ASP A 417 24.74 15.95 -6.51
N GLN A 418 23.53 16.47 -6.32
CA GLN A 418 22.66 16.89 -7.42
C GLN A 418 23.28 18.02 -8.27
N ARG A 419 23.84 19.05 -7.63
CA ARG A 419 24.53 20.16 -8.33
C ARG A 419 25.69 19.64 -9.17
N THR A 420 26.47 18.73 -8.62
CA THR A 420 27.60 18.09 -9.32
C THR A 420 27.11 17.30 -10.52
N LEU A 421 26.07 16.48 -10.34
CA LEU A 421 25.57 15.62 -11.40
C LEU A 421 24.91 16.40 -12.55
N TYR A 422 24.17 17.47 -12.25
CA TYR A 422 23.62 18.37 -13.28
C TYR A 422 24.63 19.40 -13.81
N ALA A 423 25.90 19.33 -13.37
CA ALA A 423 26.95 20.28 -13.72
C ALA A 423 26.51 21.75 -13.53
N ILE A 424 25.77 22.04 -12.45
CA ILE A 424 25.24 23.37 -12.18
C ILE A 424 26.41 24.33 -11.93
N PRO A 425 26.60 25.38 -12.75
CA PRO A 425 27.68 26.31 -12.58
C PRO A 425 27.62 27.02 -11.22
N SER A 426 28.77 27.22 -10.56
CA SER A 426 28.87 27.83 -9.24
C SER A 426 28.21 29.21 -9.12
N ARG A 427 28.16 29.97 -10.23
CA ARG A 427 27.45 31.26 -10.31
C ARG A 427 25.96 31.20 -9.97
N PHE A 428 25.33 30.02 -10.01
CA PHE A 428 23.92 29.82 -9.67
C PHE A 428 23.69 29.28 -8.25
N ILE A 429 24.74 29.12 -7.44
CA ILE A 429 24.68 28.50 -6.09
C ILE A 429 24.66 29.56 -4.97
N THR A 430 24.32 30.81 -5.30
CA THR A 430 24.36 31.94 -4.36
C THR A 430 23.29 31.90 -3.28
#